data_AF-A0A8I2ZKE8-F1
#
_entry.id   AF-A0A8I2ZKE8-F1
#
_cell.length_a   1.000
_cell.length_b   1.000
_cell.length_c   1.000
_cell.angle_alpha   90.00
_cell.angle_beta   90.00
_cell.angle_gamma   90.00
#
_symmetry.space_group_name_H-M   'P 1'
#
loop_
_entity.id
_entity.type
_entity.pdbx_description
1 polymer ?
#
loop_
_entity_poly.entity_id
_entity_poly.type
_entity_poly.pdbx_seq_one_letter_code
_entity_poly.pdbx_strand_id
1 'polypeptide(L)'
;MRFIVKYILTLKSEGKAEAPTVKTKEEIEKEEEKRRKKEEQARIEAEQQQQQQQQQQQSQQGQQGTTGMFGVRQGHFRVFPATNLWRRKFRPLSENKAVDLFADVVGDAFILSVAMGLIVYEYWKASQKPDANLERIKDLDARFEQLQLREDKLEKDEEEVRAKVAVLEEALRALRDPKTKKPLCPTLQATAPSSA
;
A
#
# COMPACT_ATOMS: atom_id res chain seq x y z
N MET A 1 -22.40 -48.99 8.16
CA MET A 1 -21.17 -49.01 9.00
C MET A 1 -20.34 -47.72 8.95
N ARG A 2 -20.13 -47.07 7.80
CA ARG A 2 -19.29 -45.84 7.71
C ARG A 2 -19.82 -44.61 8.49
N PHE A 3 -21.12 -44.49 8.71
CA PHE A 3 -21.70 -43.39 9.50
C PHE A 3 -21.48 -43.54 11.02
N ILE A 4 -21.55 -44.76 11.55
CA ILE A 4 -21.34 -45.04 12.98
C ILE A 4 -19.88 -44.78 13.36
N VAL A 5 -18.93 -45.19 12.51
CA VAL A 5 -17.50 -44.96 12.73
C VAL A 5 -17.17 -43.46 12.71
N LYS A 6 -17.80 -42.68 11.83
CA LYS A 6 -17.61 -41.23 11.77
C LYS A 6 -18.18 -40.54 13.01
N TYR A 7 -19.34 -40.97 13.51
CA TYR A 7 -19.94 -40.43 14.73
C TYR A 7 -19.12 -40.76 15.99
N ILE A 8 -18.56 -41.97 16.08
CA ILE A 8 -17.68 -42.39 17.19
C ILE A 8 -16.34 -41.62 17.17
N LEU A 9 -15.80 -41.32 15.98
CA LEU A 9 -14.60 -40.51 15.84
C LEU A 9 -14.83 -39.04 16.21
N THR A 10 -15.98 -38.45 15.84
CA THR A 10 -16.33 -37.08 16.22
C THR A 10 -16.57 -36.93 17.74
N LEU A 11 -17.21 -37.93 18.38
CA LEU A 11 -17.40 -37.92 19.83
C LEU A 11 -16.08 -38.09 20.61
N LYS A 12 -15.07 -38.74 20.02
CA LYS A 12 -13.74 -38.89 20.64
C LYS A 12 -12.86 -37.65 20.47
N SER A 13 -13.13 -36.78 19.48
CA SER A 13 -12.43 -35.51 19.32
C SER A 13 -13.00 -34.38 20.19
N GLU A 14 -14.28 -34.44 20.55
CA GLU A 14 -14.92 -33.39 21.36
C GLU A 14 -14.86 -33.66 22.88
N GLY A 15 -14.64 -34.91 23.31
CA GLY A 15 -14.44 -35.27 24.73
C GLY A 15 -13.08 -34.91 25.34
N LYS A 16 -12.31 -34.02 24.71
CA LYS A 16 -10.96 -33.60 25.17
C LYS A 16 -10.83 -32.11 25.50
N ALA A 17 -11.94 -31.40 25.59
CA ALA A 17 -12.00 -30.05 26.14
C ALA A 17 -12.82 -30.09 27.44
N GLU A 18 -12.14 -30.25 28.58
CA GLU A 18 -12.42 -29.57 29.85
C GLU A 18 -11.59 -30.20 30.98
N ALA A 19 -10.57 -29.48 31.42
CA ALA A 19 -10.05 -29.55 32.78
C ALA A 19 -9.55 -28.14 33.14
N PRO A 20 -10.23 -27.39 34.03
CA PRO A 20 -9.63 -26.20 34.62
C PRO A 20 -8.52 -26.68 35.57
N THR A 21 -7.29 -26.76 35.07
CA THR A 21 -6.13 -27.11 35.88
C THR A 21 -5.85 -25.98 36.85
N VAL A 22 -6.30 -26.17 38.10
CA VAL A 22 -5.78 -25.49 39.29
C VAL A 22 -4.27 -25.68 39.29
N LYS A 23 -3.51 -24.58 39.20
CA LYS A 23 -2.05 -24.59 39.25
C LYS A 23 -1.59 -25.25 40.55
N THR A 24 -0.69 -26.23 40.47
CA THR A 24 -0.07 -26.89 41.62
C THR A 24 0.67 -25.87 42.47
N LYS A 25 0.50 -25.88 43.80
CA LYS A 25 1.06 -24.87 44.72
C LYS A 25 2.58 -24.65 44.56
N GLU A 26 3.32 -25.69 44.18
CA GLU A 26 4.77 -25.59 43.90
C GLU A 26 5.15 -24.77 42.66
N GLU A 27 4.31 -24.76 41.62
CA GLU A 27 4.59 -23.93 40.43
C GLU A 27 4.38 -22.44 40.74
N ILE A 28 3.41 -22.13 41.60
CA ILE A 28 3.15 -20.75 42.06
C ILE A 28 4.33 -20.26 42.91
N GLU A 29 4.84 -21.07 43.83
CA GLU A 29 5.98 -20.70 44.68
C GLU A 29 7.27 -20.52 43.86
N LYS A 30 7.53 -21.40 42.88
CA LYS A 30 8.68 -21.27 41.99
C LYS A 30 8.55 -20.11 40.98
N GLU A 31 7.33 -19.75 40.58
CA GLU A 31 7.05 -18.55 39.79
C GLU A 31 7.21 -17.27 40.64
N GLU A 32 6.77 -17.29 41.89
CA GLU A 32 6.92 -16.19 42.85
C GLU A 32 8.39 -15.95 43.22
N GLU A 33 9.19 -16.99 43.47
CA GLU A 33 10.63 -16.83 43.73
C GLU A 33 11.36 -16.25 42.52
N LYS A 34 11.04 -16.70 41.30
CA LYS A 34 11.62 -16.13 40.08
C LYS A 34 11.20 -14.68 39.90
N ARG A 35 9.95 -14.33 40.22
CA ARG A 35 9.45 -12.96 40.21
C ARG A 35 10.18 -12.10 41.25
N ARG A 36 10.39 -12.59 42.48
CA ARG A 36 11.14 -11.89 43.53
C ARG A 36 12.61 -11.67 43.15
N LYS A 37 13.28 -12.68 42.62
CA LYS A 37 14.67 -12.57 42.12
C LYS A 37 14.78 -11.60 40.95
N LYS A 38 13.79 -11.60 40.04
CA LYS A 38 13.75 -10.67 38.91
C LYS A 38 13.46 -9.23 39.37
N GLU A 39 12.60 -9.05 40.37
CA GLU A 39 12.31 -7.75 40.96
C GLU A 39 13.50 -7.19 41.74
N GLU A 40 14.22 -8.05 42.46
CA GLU A 40 15.45 -7.68 43.18
C GLU A 40 16.58 -7.33 42.20
N GLN A 41 16.77 -8.11 41.12
CA GLN A 41 17.69 -7.74 40.05
C GLN A 41 17.31 -6.43 39.36
N ALA A 42 16.03 -6.20 39.10
CA ALA A 42 15.55 -4.95 38.50
C ALA A 42 15.78 -3.74 39.43
N ARG A 43 15.66 -3.92 40.75
CA ARG A 43 15.97 -2.87 41.75
C ARG A 43 17.46 -2.56 41.80
N ILE A 44 18.32 -3.58 41.80
CA ILE A 44 19.77 -3.41 41.79
C ILE A 44 20.21 -2.72 40.49
N GLU A 45 19.64 -3.10 39.35
CA GLU A 45 19.92 -2.47 38.06
C GLU A 45 19.43 -1.01 38.03
N ALA A 46 18.25 -0.72 38.60
CA ALA A 46 17.75 0.64 38.73
C ALA A 46 18.61 1.52 39.64
N GLU A 47 19.13 0.98 40.75
CA GLU A 47 20.08 1.68 41.63
C GLU A 47 21.42 1.94 40.93
N GLN A 48 21.94 0.98 40.17
CA GLN A 48 23.16 1.16 39.37
C GLN A 48 22.97 2.22 38.28
N GLN A 49 21.81 2.23 37.61
CA GLN A 49 21.47 3.27 36.62
C GLN A 49 21.33 4.65 37.28
N GLN A 50 20.75 4.74 38.48
CA GLN A 50 20.68 6.01 39.23
C GLN A 50 22.06 6.50 39.66
N GLN A 51 22.96 5.61 40.11
CA GLN A 51 24.34 5.99 40.45
C GLN A 51 25.14 6.43 39.22
N GLN A 52 24.97 5.77 38.08
CA GLN A 52 25.59 6.21 36.81
C GLN A 52 25.06 7.58 36.36
N GLN A 53 23.76 7.85 36.51
CA GLN A 53 23.18 9.17 36.20
C GLN A 53 23.68 10.26 37.15
N GLN A 54 23.87 9.97 38.44
CA GLN A 54 24.44 10.92 39.39
C GLN A 54 25.92 11.23 39.09
N GLN A 55 26.71 10.24 38.66
CA GLN A 55 28.10 10.47 38.22
C GLN A 55 28.14 11.30 36.91
N GLN A 56 27.22 11.08 35.96
CA GLN A 56 27.14 11.89 34.74
C GLN A 56 26.71 13.35 35.00
N GLN A 57 25.96 13.63 36.07
CA GLN A 57 25.57 15.00 36.43
C GLN A 57 26.72 15.80 37.10
N GLN A 58 27.65 15.15 37.81
CA GLN A 58 28.83 15.84 38.35
C GLN A 58 29.83 16.23 37.26
N SER A 59 29.90 15.49 36.15
CA SER A 59 30.76 15.81 34.99
C SER A 59 30.25 16.99 34.16
N GLN A 60 29.05 17.52 34.43
CA GLN A 60 28.38 18.55 33.61
C GLN A 60 28.33 19.96 34.23
N GLN A 61 28.96 20.20 35.39
CA GLN A 61 29.15 21.58 35.88
C GLN A 61 30.14 22.41 35.04
N GLY A 62 30.76 21.82 34.02
CA GLY A 62 31.67 22.47 33.10
C GLY A 62 31.16 22.60 31.67
N GLN A 63 29.87 22.86 31.41
CA GLN A 63 29.39 23.66 30.27
C GLN A 63 27.85 23.65 30.18
N GLN A 64 27.28 24.85 30.31
CA GLN A 64 25.86 25.11 30.13
C GLN A 64 25.47 24.96 28.64
N GLY A 65 24.32 24.31 28.38
CA GLY A 65 23.44 24.71 27.26
C GLY A 65 22.77 23.60 26.44
N THR A 66 21.71 22.99 26.99
CA THR A 66 20.43 22.57 26.34
C THR A 66 20.49 21.73 25.04
N THR A 67 19.91 20.53 24.94
CA THR A 67 18.46 20.26 25.01
C THR A 67 18.22 18.74 25.00
N GLY A 68 17.34 18.23 25.87
CA GLY A 68 16.80 16.86 25.81
C GLY A 68 15.66 16.68 26.82
N MET A 69 14.45 16.47 26.34
CA MET A 69 13.20 16.45 27.11
C MET A 69 13.08 15.29 28.10
N PHE A 70 12.55 15.56 29.29
CA PHE A 70 11.33 14.99 29.92
C PHE A 70 11.44 15.19 31.44
N GLY A 71 10.98 16.35 31.91
CA GLY A 71 10.91 16.67 33.33
C GLY A 71 9.95 17.83 33.52
N VAL A 72 8.84 17.58 34.21
CA VAL A 72 7.84 18.59 34.58
C VAL A 72 8.52 19.64 35.46
N ARG A 73 8.93 20.76 34.86
CA ARG A 73 9.27 21.99 35.56
C ARG A 73 8.70 23.18 34.82
N GLN A 74 7.85 23.94 35.52
CA GLN A 74 7.37 25.24 35.09
C GLN A 74 8.57 26.11 34.68
N GLY A 75 8.57 26.56 33.43
CA GLY A 75 9.56 27.49 32.90
C GLY A 75 8.95 28.23 31.72
N HIS A 76 9.04 29.55 31.73
CA HIS A 76 8.56 30.44 30.66
C HIS A 76 9.03 29.95 29.29
N PHE A 77 8.09 29.48 28.46
CA PHE A 77 8.35 29.24 27.05
C PHE A 77 8.58 30.58 26.37
N ARG A 78 9.85 30.93 26.12
CA ARG A 78 10.16 32.02 25.19
C ARG A 78 9.76 31.55 23.80
N VAL A 79 8.62 32.03 23.33
CA VAL A 79 8.20 31.95 21.94
C VAL A 79 9.34 32.56 21.11
N PHE A 80 10.09 31.73 20.40
CA PHE A 80 11.05 32.24 19.43
C PHE A 80 10.23 32.84 18.29
N PRO A 81 10.41 34.14 17.96
CA PRO A 81 9.73 34.72 16.82
C PRO A 81 10.15 33.94 15.57
N ALA A 82 9.18 33.58 14.72
CA ALA A 82 9.39 32.87 13.47
C ALA A 82 10.23 33.73 12.52
N THR A 83 11.54 33.74 12.73
CA THR A 83 12.50 34.40 11.84
C THR A 83 12.66 33.55 10.60
N ASN A 84 12.32 34.11 9.45
CA ASN A 84 12.39 33.48 8.13
C ASN A 84 13.77 32.81 7.91
N LEU A 85 13.77 31.48 7.80
CA LEU A 85 14.98 30.64 7.74
C LEU A 85 15.89 30.99 6.56
N TRP A 86 15.33 31.58 5.50
CA TRP A 86 16.02 31.89 4.25
C TRP A 86 16.85 33.19 4.31
N ARG A 87 16.70 34.00 5.36
CA ARG A 87 17.46 35.25 5.55
C ARG A 87 18.48 35.18 6.70
N ARG A 88 18.66 34.03 7.36
CA ARG A 88 19.65 33.88 8.43
C ARG A 88 21.05 33.75 7.85
N LYS A 89 21.99 34.53 8.40
CA LYS A 89 23.43 34.27 8.26
C LYS A 89 23.78 33.16 9.24
N PHE A 90 24.11 31.98 8.72
CA PHE A 90 24.62 30.88 9.52
C PHE A 90 25.93 31.32 10.19
N ARG A 91 25.99 31.20 11.52
CA ARG A 91 27.28 31.26 12.20
C ARG A 91 28.01 29.96 11.84
N PRO A 92 29.30 30.00 11.46
CA PRO A 92 30.03 28.78 11.16
C PRO A 92 29.94 27.87 12.39
N LEU A 93 29.47 26.64 12.19
CA LEU A 93 29.48 25.63 13.23
C LEU A 93 30.93 25.39 13.64
N SER A 94 31.16 25.20 14.94
CA SER A 94 32.45 24.72 15.43
C SER A 94 32.75 23.37 14.78
N GLU A 95 33.97 23.20 14.26
CA GLU A 95 34.43 22.03 13.50
C GLU A 95 33.98 20.70 14.09
N ASN A 96 34.20 20.50 15.40
CA ASN A 96 33.82 19.27 16.11
C ASN A 96 32.30 18.95 16.02
N LYS A 97 31.43 19.96 15.96
CA LYS A 97 29.98 19.77 15.83
C LYS A 97 29.55 19.45 14.41
N ALA A 98 30.27 19.95 13.40
CA ALA A 98 30.01 19.58 12.02
C ALA A 98 30.36 18.10 11.81
N VAL A 99 31.48 17.63 12.38
CA VAL A 99 31.89 16.22 12.34
C VAL A 99 30.85 15.31 13.00
N ASP A 100 30.32 15.70 14.16
CA ASP A 100 29.28 14.94 14.87
C ASP A 100 27.98 14.85 14.05
N LEU A 101 27.57 15.95 13.41
CA LEU A 101 26.40 15.95 12.52
C LEU A 101 26.59 15.11 11.27
N PHE A 102 27.80 15.09 10.69
CA PHE A 102 28.09 14.20 9.57
C PHE A 102 28.13 12.74 10.01
N ALA A 103 28.58 12.45 11.24
CA ALA A 103 28.52 11.10 11.79
C ALA A 103 27.07 10.61 11.88
N ASP A 104 26.14 11.44 12.35
CA ASP A 104 24.70 11.14 12.38
C ASP A 104 24.14 10.92 10.96
N VAL A 105 24.46 11.80 10.00
CA VAL A 105 24.00 11.68 8.60
C VAL A 105 24.56 10.43 7.92
N VAL A 106 25.82 10.09 8.16
CA VAL A 106 26.44 8.87 7.62
C VAL A 106 25.80 7.63 8.24
N GLY A 107 25.48 7.68 9.54
CA GLY A 107 24.72 6.63 10.21
C GLY A 107 23.34 6.42 9.60
N ASP A 108 22.55 7.50 9.47
CA ASP A 108 21.20 7.44 8.88
C ASP A 108 21.23 6.97 7.42
N ALA A 109 22.17 7.46 6.61
CA ALA A 109 22.32 7.05 5.22
C ALA A 109 22.62 5.55 5.09
N PHE A 110 23.41 4.99 6.00
CA PHE A 110 23.69 3.55 6.02
C PHE A 110 22.43 2.74 6.35
N ILE A 111 21.68 3.13 7.38
CA ILE A 111 20.44 2.45 7.77
C ILE A 111 19.39 2.55 6.64
N LEU A 112 19.23 3.72 6.03
CA LEU A 112 18.33 3.92 4.90
C LEU A 112 18.74 3.10 3.67
N SER A 113 20.05 3.00 3.38
CA SER A 113 20.54 2.19 2.27
C SER A 113 20.24 0.71 2.47
N VAL A 114 20.46 0.17 3.68
CA VAL A 114 20.15 -1.23 4.00
C VAL A 114 18.66 -1.49 3.91
N ALA A 115 17.83 -0.59 4.46
CA ALA A 115 16.38 -0.68 4.37
C ALA A 115 15.89 -0.65 2.92
N MET A 116 16.42 0.25 2.09
CA MET A 116 16.07 0.34 0.68
C MET A 116 16.48 -0.90 -0.10
N GLY A 117 17.67 -1.45 0.18
CA GLY A 117 18.12 -2.71 -0.40
C GLY A 117 17.21 -3.90 -0.07
N LEU A 118 16.76 -4.00 1.19
CA LEU A 118 15.81 -5.04 1.63
C LEU A 118 14.44 -4.89 0.95
N ILE A 119 13.92 -3.66 0.82
CA ILE A 119 12.65 -3.39 0.14
C ILE A 119 12.74 -3.77 -1.34
N VAL A 120 13.80 -3.35 -2.04
CA VAL A 120 14.01 -3.67 -3.46
C VAL A 120 14.18 -5.18 -3.66
N TYR A 121 14.90 -5.86 -2.77
CA TYR A 121 15.07 -7.31 -2.84
C TYR A 121 13.75 -8.06 -2.67
N GLU A 122 12.95 -7.72 -1.66
CA GLU A 122 11.66 -8.36 -1.44
C GLU A 122 10.67 -8.01 -2.55
N TYR A 123 10.71 -6.79 -3.09
CA TYR A 123 9.95 -6.41 -4.28
C TYR A 123 10.34 -7.24 -5.50
N TRP A 124 11.63 -7.34 -5.82
CA TRP A 124 12.12 -8.14 -6.95
C TRP A 124 11.75 -9.61 -6.81
N LYS A 125 11.86 -10.16 -5.59
CA LYS A 125 11.44 -11.52 -5.26
C LYS A 125 9.93 -11.71 -5.34
N ALA A 126 9.13 -10.73 -4.95
CA ALA A 126 7.68 -10.75 -5.09
C ALA A 126 7.25 -10.66 -6.56
N SER A 127 7.94 -9.84 -7.37
CA SER A 127 7.70 -9.71 -8.81
C SER A 127 7.98 -10.98 -9.62
N GLN A 128 8.73 -11.95 -9.07
CA GLN A 128 8.94 -13.25 -9.70
C GLN A 128 7.73 -14.19 -9.57
N LYS A 129 6.78 -13.90 -8.67
CA LYS A 129 5.51 -14.63 -8.61
C LYS A 129 4.57 -13.99 -9.61
N PRO A 130 4.04 -14.73 -10.61
CA PRO A 130 3.06 -14.19 -11.54
C PRO A 130 1.84 -13.77 -10.73
N ASP A 131 1.62 -12.46 -10.67
CA ASP A 131 0.47 -11.90 -10.00
C ASP A 131 -0.78 -12.29 -10.82
N ALA A 132 -1.79 -12.88 -10.18
CA ALA A 132 -3.02 -13.26 -10.85
C ALA A 132 -3.69 -12.06 -11.55
N ASN A 133 -3.39 -10.84 -11.11
CA ASN A 133 -3.77 -9.62 -11.82
C ASN A 133 -3.11 -9.47 -13.19
N LEU A 134 -1.83 -9.83 -13.35
CA LEU A 134 -1.14 -9.74 -14.64
C LEU A 134 -1.77 -10.68 -15.66
N GLU A 135 -2.16 -11.89 -15.26
CA GLU A 135 -2.87 -12.82 -16.13
C GLU A 135 -4.26 -12.30 -16.50
N ARG A 136 -4.98 -11.69 -15.56
CA ARG A 136 -6.27 -11.05 -15.84
C ARG A 136 -6.15 -9.87 -16.79
N ILE A 137 -5.10 -9.05 -16.65
CA ILE A 137 -4.83 -7.93 -17.55
C ILE A 137 -4.58 -8.48 -18.97
N LYS A 138 -3.76 -9.53 -19.11
CA LYS A 138 -3.53 -10.19 -20.40
C LYS A 138 -4.80 -10.78 -21.01
N ASP A 139 -5.68 -11.38 -20.21
CA ASP A 139 -6.98 -11.89 -20.69
C ASP A 139 -7.90 -10.75 -21.14
N LEU A 140 -7.90 -9.63 -20.42
CA LEU A 140 -8.66 -8.44 -20.77
C LEU A 140 -8.15 -7.83 -22.09
N ASP A 141 -6.83 -7.73 -22.28
CA ASP A 141 -6.22 -7.25 -23.53
C ASP A 141 -6.62 -8.14 -24.71
N ALA A 142 -6.60 -9.47 -24.54
CA ALA A 142 -7.01 -10.41 -25.58
C ALA A 142 -8.51 -10.26 -25.94
N ARG A 143 -9.36 -10.03 -24.94
CA ARG A 143 -10.79 -9.74 -25.18
C ARG A 143 -11.01 -8.41 -25.88
N PHE A 144 -10.21 -7.39 -25.54
CA PHE A 144 -10.28 -6.09 -26.18
C PHE A 144 -9.89 -6.19 -27.66
N GLU A 145 -8.79 -6.87 -27.98
CA GLU A 145 -8.37 -7.14 -29.36
C GLU A 145 -9.44 -7.93 -30.13
N GLN A 146 -10.07 -8.92 -29.50
CA GLN A 146 -11.18 -9.67 -30.10
C GLN A 146 -12.39 -8.77 -30.43
N LEU A 147 -12.72 -7.82 -29.55
CA LEU A 147 -13.82 -6.88 -29.77
C LEU A 147 -13.51 -5.92 -30.91
N GLN A 148 -12.29 -5.36 -30.97
CA GLN A 148 -11.86 -4.50 -32.06
C GLN A 148 -11.94 -5.22 -33.42
N LEU A 149 -11.49 -6.47 -33.50
CA LEU A 149 -11.59 -7.27 -34.72
C LEU A 149 -13.04 -7.52 -35.16
N ARG A 150 -13.97 -7.64 -34.20
CA ARG A 150 -15.39 -7.77 -34.51
C ARG A 150 -15.98 -6.47 -35.02
N GLU A 151 -15.62 -5.34 -34.40
CA GLU A 151 -16.03 -4.01 -34.84
C GLU A 151 -15.56 -3.76 -36.29
N ASP A 152 -14.28 -4.00 -36.58
CA ASP A 152 -13.70 -3.85 -37.94
C ASP A 152 -14.39 -4.76 -38.97
N LYS A 153 -14.82 -5.95 -38.55
CA LYS A 153 -15.52 -6.89 -39.43
C LYS A 153 -16.95 -6.42 -39.72
N LEU A 154 -17.66 -5.98 -38.69
CA LEU A 154 -19.00 -5.42 -38.82
C LEU A 154 -18.99 -4.17 -39.69
N GLU A 155 -17.99 -3.29 -39.53
CA GLU A 155 -17.83 -2.10 -40.36
C GLU A 155 -17.67 -2.46 -41.85
N LYS A 156 -16.83 -3.45 -42.17
CA LYS A 156 -16.69 -3.95 -43.56
C LYS A 156 -17.98 -4.56 -44.10
N ASP A 157 -18.70 -5.34 -43.29
CA ASP A 157 -19.97 -5.93 -43.68
C ASP A 157 -21.02 -4.83 -43.94
N GLU A 158 -21.04 -3.77 -43.13
CA GLU A 158 -21.89 -2.59 -43.33
C GLU A 158 -21.53 -1.82 -44.61
N GLU A 159 -20.24 -1.62 -44.89
CA GLU A 159 -19.76 -1.00 -46.12
C GLU A 159 -20.18 -1.80 -47.36
N GLU A 160 -20.06 -3.12 -47.32
CA GLU A 160 -20.52 -3.99 -48.41
C GLU A 160 -22.02 -3.88 -48.65
N VAL A 161 -22.82 -3.85 -47.57
CA VAL A 161 -24.27 -3.69 -47.69
C VAL A 161 -24.61 -2.31 -48.26
N ARG A 162 -23.97 -1.25 -47.78
CA ARG A 162 -24.14 0.10 -48.32
C ARG A 162 -23.78 0.18 -49.80
N ALA A 163 -22.68 -0.45 -50.21
CA ALA A 163 -22.27 -0.51 -51.62
C ALA A 163 -23.30 -1.26 -52.48
N LYS A 164 -23.79 -2.42 -52.01
CA LYS A 164 -24.83 -3.20 -52.70
C LYS A 164 -26.14 -2.39 -52.84
N VAL A 165 -26.53 -1.67 -51.78
CA VAL A 165 -27.70 -0.78 -51.78
C VAL A 165 -27.52 0.37 -52.77
N ALA A 166 -26.36 1.04 -52.78
CA ALA A 166 -26.09 2.13 -53.71
C ALA A 166 -26.19 1.69 -55.18
N VAL A 167 -25.64 0.52 -55.52
CA VAL A 167 -25.74 -0.06 -56.87
C VAL A 167 -27.19 -0.39 -57.23
N LEU A 168 -27.97 -0.95 -56.29
CA LEU A 168 -29.39 -1.22 -56.50
C LEU A 168 -30.19 0.07 -56.71
N GLU A 169 -29.92 1.12 -55.93
CA GLU A 169 -30.54 2.43 -56.06
C GLU A 169 -30.22 3.08 -57.42
N GLU A 170 -28.98 2.94 -57.91
CA GLU A 170 -28.59 3.43 -59.22
C GLU A 170 -29.29 2.66 -60.35
N ALA A 171 -29.34 1.33 -60.26
CA ALA A 171 -30.03 0.48 -61.23
C ALA A 171 -31.55 0.79 -61.27
N LEU A 172 -32.17 0.97 -60.11
CA LEU A 172 -33.57 1.38 -59.99
C LEU A 172 -33.81 2.79 -60.57
N ARG A 173 -32.85 3.71 -60.41
CA ARG A 173 -32.92 5.06 -60.97
C ARG A 173 -32.75 5.07 -62.49
N ALA A 174 -31.88 4.21 -63.03
CA ALA A 174 -31.67 4.06 -64.47
C ALA A 174 -32.87 3.38 -65.17
N LEU A 175 -33.55 2.47 -64.48
CA LEU A 175 -34.72 1.79 -65.00
C LEU A 175 -35.97 2.70 -64.95
N ARG A 176 -36.34 3.25 -66.11
CA ARG A 176 -37.51 4.13 -66.28
C ARG A 176 -38.72 3.31 -66.74
N ASP A 177 -39.87 3.52 -66.10
CA ASP A 177 -41.08 2.76 -66.43
C ASP A 177 -41.47 2.95 -67.91
N PRO A 178 -41.63 1.86 -68.70
CA PRO A 178 -41.87 1.96 -70.13
C PRO A 178 -43.25 2.55 -70.49
N LYS A 179 -44.22 2.49 -69.57
CA LYS A 179 -45.59 3.00 -69.79
C LYS A 179 -45.81 4.43 -69.30
N THR A 180 -45.20 4.82 -68.19
CA THR A 180 -45.40 6.13 -67.56
C THR A 180 -44.23 7.09 -67.79
N LYS A 181 -43.10 6.61 -68.33
CA LYS A 181 -41.85 7.36 -68.53
C LYS A 181 -41.48 8.21 -67.31
N LYS A 182 -41.75 7.74 -66.09
CA LYS A 182 -41.39 8.41 -64.83
C LYS A 182 -40.38 7.52 -64.08
N PRO A 183 -39.44 8.10 -63.31
CA PRO A 183 -38.57 7.31 -62.44
C PRO A 183 -39.41 6.59 -61.38
N LEU A 184 -39.10 5.33 -61.11
CA LEU A 184 -39.84 4.47 -60.16
C LEU A 184 -39.68 4.93 -58.71
N CYS A 185 -38.55 5.53 -58.36
CA CYS A 185 -38.29 6.04 -57.01
C CYS A 185 -38.40 7.58 -56.99
N PRO A 186 -39.30 8.18 -56.17
CA PRO A 186 -39.20 9.59 -55.85
C PRO A 186 -37.93 9.85 -55.04
N THR A 187 -37.30 11.00 -55.26
CA THR A 187 -36.20 11.46 -54.40
C THR A 187 -36.74 11.62 -52.98
N LEU A 188 -36.23 10.80 -52.05
CA LEU A 188 -36.43 11.01 -50.62
C LEU A 188 -35.64 12.27 -50.24
N GLN A 189 -36.26 13.44 -50.36
CA GLN A 189 -35.74 14.63 -49.71
C GLN A 189 -35.73 14.35 -48.21
N ALA A 190 -34.54 14.40 -47.61
CA ALA A 190 -34.32 14.23 -46.19
C ALA A 190 -35.26 15.16 -45.41
N THR A 191 -36.28 14.58 -44.78
CA THR A 191 -37.02 15.26 -43.72
C THR A 191 -36.05 15.47 -42.57
N ALA A 192 -35.51 16.69 -42.49
CA ALA A 192 -34.67 17.15 -41.39
C ALA A 192 -35.37 16.84 -40.05
N PRO A 193 -34.66 16.28 -39.05
CA PRO A 193 -35.26 16.05 -37.75
C PRO A 193 -35.58 17.39 -37.10
N SER A 194 -36.88 17.65 -36.94
CA SER A 194 -37.40 18.73 -36.10
C SER A 194 -36.95 18.48 -34.67
N SER A 195 -36.06 19.33 -34.18
CA SER A 195 -35.72 19.47 -32.76
C SER A 195 -36.98 19.75 -31.93
N ALA A 196 -37.21 18.94 -30.90
CA ALA A 196 -38.06 19.23 -29.74
C ALA A 196 -37.51 18.49 -28.52
#